data_AF-A0A9P9P330-F1
#
_entry.id   AF-A0A9P9P330-F1
#
_cell.length_a   1.000
_cell.length_b   1.000
_cell.length_c   1.000
_cell.angle_alpha   90.00
_cell.angle_beta   90.00
_cell.angle_gamma   90.00
#
_symmetry.space_group_name_H-M   'P 1'
#
loop_
_entity.id
_entity.type
_entity.pdbx_description
1 polymer ?
#
loop_
_entity_poly.entity_id
_entity_poly.type
_entity_poly.pdbx_seq_one_letter_code
_entity_poly.pdbx_strand_id
1 'polypeptide(L)'
;MAPPTKLDIATGVVVRLVKEEASYHKEIEQQEARIKKSETSEGDENAEYTLRQERRALQETKDVLPSMKTKIEQALERLEDELENSNDAGGEASAEQVAKAKEAIAKGKEAIREKS
;
A
#
# COMPACT_ATOMS: atom_id res chain seq x y z
N MET A 1 28.00 -9.85 -4.21
CA MET A 1 27.07 -9.17 -3.28
C MET A 1 26.68 -10.17 -2.22
N ALA A 2 26.68 -9.79 -0.94
CA ALA A 2 26.15 -10.66 0.12
C ALA A 2 24.62 -10.82 -0.04
N PRO A 3 24.04 -11.96 0.38
CA PRO A 3 22.59 -12.12 0.37
C PRO A 3 21.92 -11.13 1.33
N PRO A 4 20.68 -10.69 1.04
CA PRO A 4 19.95 -9.78 1.92
C PRO A 4 19.66 -10.44 3.27
N THR A 5 19.73 -9.65 4.33
CA THR A 5 19.37 -10.11 5.69
C THR A 5 17.86 -10.26 5.82
N LYS A 6 17.40 -10.91 6.90
CA LYS A 6 15.97 -10.99 7.20
C LYS A 6 15.34 -9.60 7.40
N LEU A 7 16.08 -8.69 8.04
CA LEU A 7 15.68 -7.29 8.20
C LEU A 7 15.53 -6.58 6.84
N ASP A 8 16.46 -6.77 5.91
CA ASP A 8 16.35 -6.22 4.54
C ASP A 8 15.12 -6.75 3.80
N ILE A 9 14.86 -8.06 3.94
CA ILE A 9 13.72 -8.72 3.30
C ILE A 9 12.41 -8.16 3.86
N ALA A 10 12.26 -8.10 5.19
CA ALA A 10 11.08 -7.57 5.85
C ALA A 10 10.85 -6.10 5.51
N THR A 11 11.93 -5.29 5.51
CA THR A 11 11.89 -3.88 5.08
C THR A 11 11.37 -3.76 3.65
N GLY A 12 11.89 -4.58 2.74
CA GLY A 12 11.47 -4.60 1.34
C GLY A 12 10.01 -5.01 1.15
N VAL A 13 9.48 -5.90 1.99
CA VAL A 13 8.05 -6.29 1.96
C VAL A 13 7.17 -5.09 2.31
N VAL A 14 7.43 -4.41 3.42
CA VAL A 14 6.65 -3.22 3.84
C VAL A 14 6.69 -2.14 2.76
N VAL A 15 7.89 -1.83 2.22
CA VAL A 15 8.03 -0.83 1.16
C VAL A 15 7.22 -1.15 -0.10
N ARG A 16 7.14 -2.43 -0.50
CA ARG A 16 6.35 -2.84 -1.66
C ARG A 16 4.85 -2.71 -1.39
N LEU A 17 4.38 -3.17 -0.24
CA LEU A 17 2.96 -3.11 0.12
C LEU A 17 2.48 -1.66 0.25
N VAL A 18 3.27 -0.77 0.86
CA VAL A 18 2.94 0.67 0.93
C VAL A 18 2.81 1.30 -0.47
N LYS A 19 3.69 0.92 -1.41
CA LYS A 19 3.58 1.39 -2.81
C LYS A 19 2.36 0.82 -3.52
N GLU A 20 2.02 -0.43 -3.25
CA GLU A 20 0.84 -1.08 -3.81
C GLU A 20 -0.45 -0.42 -3.31
N GLU A 21 -0.60 -0.23 -2.00
CA GLU A 21 -1.69 0.54 -1.37
C GLU A 21 -1.82 1.94 -1.99
N ALA A 22 -0.71 2.68 -2.09
CA ALA A 22 -0.71 4.00 -2.71
C ALA A 22 -1.17 3.97 -4.19
N SER A 23 -0.87 2.90 -4.93
CA SER A 23 -1.31 2.75 -6.31
C SER A 23 -2.82 2.55 -6.44
N TYR A 24 -3.46 1.78 -5.55
CA TYR A 24 -4.92 1.62 -5.53
C TYR A 24 -5.63 2.94 -5.19
N HIS A 25 -5.08 3.74 -4.28
CA HIS A 25 -5.64 5.08 -4.02
C HIS A 25 -5.56 6.01 -5.21
N LYS A 26 -4.43 6.00 -5.92
CA LYS A 26 -4.29 6.78 -7.15
C LYS A 26 -5.26 6.30 -8.23
N GLU A 27 -5.51 5.00 -8.32
CA GLU A 27 -6.49 4.45 -9.25
C GLU A 27 -7.92 4.90 -8.90
N ILE A 28 -8.28 4.89 -7.62
CA ILE A 28 -9.56 5.42 -7.11
C ILE A 28 -9.74 6.89 -7.52
N GLU A 29 -8.74 7.74 -7.31
CA GLU A 29 -8.81 9.15 -7.71
C GLU A 29 -9.05 9.31 -9.22
N GLN A 30 -8.41 8.49 -10.05
CA GLN A 30 -8.57 8.51 -11.51
C GLN A 30 -9.95 8.02 -11.95
N GLN A 31 -10.46 6.95 -11.33
CA GLN A 31 -11.80 6.42 -11.58
C GLN A 31 -12.88 7.43 -11.15
N GLU A 32 -12.74 8.06 -9.99
CA GLU A 32 -13.65 9.10 -9.50
C GLU A 32 -13.67 10.32 -10.43
N ALA A 33 -12.50 10.76 -10.92
CA ALA A 33 -12.41 11.84 -11.89
C ALA A 33 -13.10 11.51 -13.22
N ARG A 34 -12.98 10.25 -13.69
CA ARG A 34 -13.63 9.80 -14.92
C ARG A 34 -15.15 9.68 -14.76
N ILE A 35 -15.63 9.10 -13.67
CA ILE A 35 -17.05 9.03 -13.32
C ILE A 35 -17.66 10.44 -13.33
N LYS A 36 -17.02 11.40 -12.66
CA LYS A 36 -17.50 12.79 -12.61
C LYS A 36 -17.60 13.43 -13.99
N LYS A 37 -16.66 13.14 -14.90
CA LYS A 37 -16.71 13.64 -16.28
C LYS A 37 -17.83 12.98 -17.09
N SER A 38 -18.06 11.68 -16.88
CA SER A 38 -19.12 10.92 -17.55
C SER A 38 -20.51 11.38 -17.12
N GLU A 39 -20.69 11.80 -15.87
CA GLU A 39 -21.97 12.33 -15.35
C GLU A 39 -22.45 13.60 -16.06
N THR A 40 -21.53 14.38 -16.64
CA THR A 40 -21.87 15.64 -17.34
C THR A 40 -21.87 15.51 -18.85
N SER A 41 -21.65 14.31 -19.40
CA SER A 41 -21.57 14.08 -20.84
C SER A 41 -22.95 13.78 -21.41
N GLU A 42 -23.48 14.67 -22.25
CA GLU A 42 -24.75 14.47 -22.96
C GLU A 42 -24.53 13.83 -24.34
N GLY A 43 -25.47 12.99 -24.80
CA GLY A 43 -25.51 12.48 -26.18
C GLY A 43 -24.88 11.10 -26.44
N ASP A 44 -24.46 10.37 -25.41
CA ASP A 44 -24.07 8.96 -25.52
C ASP A 44 -25.25 8.05 -25.16
N GLU A 45 -25.77 7.29 -26.13
CA GLU A 45 -26.87 6.33 -25.94
C GLU A 45 -26.56 5.27 -24.85
N ASN A 46 -25.27 5.02 -24.57
CA ASN A 46 -24.81 4.07 -23.57
C ASN A 46 -24.29 4.73 -22.28
N ALA A 47 -24.45 6.04 -22.11
CA ALA A 47 -23.88 6.79 -20.98
C ALA A 47 -24.18 6.15 -19.61
N GLU A 48 -25.44 5.75 -19.37
CA GLU A 48 -25.85 5.15 -18.10
C GLU A 48 -25.25 3.75 -17.87
N TYR A 49 -25.11 2.96 -18.94
CA TYR A 49 -24.48 1.64 -18.86
C TYR A 49 -22.99 1.77 -18.54
N THR A 50 -22.28 2.62 -19.28
CA THR A 50 -20.86 2.91 -19.06
C THR A 50 -20.61 3.47 -17.66
N LEU A 51 -21.44 4.40 -17.19
CA LEU A 51 -21.34 4.97 -15.85
C LEU A 51 -21.53 3.91 -14.75
N ARG A 52 -22.46 2.96 -14.94
CA ARG A 52 -22.64 1.83 -14.01
C ARG A 52 -21.41 0.92 -13.97
N GLN A 53 -20.79 0.66 -15.11
CA GLN A 53 -19.56 -0.14 -15.16
C GLN A 53 -18.39 0.56 -14.46
N GLU A 54 -18.18 1.85 -14.71
CA GLU A 54 -17.14 2.64 -14.04
C GLU A 54 -17.32 2.65 -12.52
N ARG A 55 -18.56 2.84 -12.03
CA ARG A 55 -18.87 2.79 -10.59
C ARG A 55 -18.62 1.41 -9.99
N ARG A 56 -18.91 0.34 -10.73
CA ARG A 56 -18.61 -1.03 -10.29
C ARG A 56 -17.10 -1.25 -10.20
N ALA A 57 -16.34 -0.85 -11.21
CA ALA A 57 -14.88 -0.95 -11.19
C ALA A 57 -14.28 -0.16 -10.01
N LEU A 58 -14.80 1.04 -9.73
CA LEU A 58 -14.41 1.83 -8.56
C LEU A 58 -14.65 1.07 -7.25
N GLN A 59 -15.81 0.42 -7.12
CA GLN A 59 -16.09 -0.37 -5.92
C GLN A 59 -15.17 -1.57 -5.80
N GLU A 60 -14.91 -2.28 -6.90
CA GLU A 60 -13.99 -3.42 -6.93
C GLU A 60 -12.56 -3.00 -6.49
N THR A 61 -12.07 -1.83 -6.91
CA THR A 61 -10.78 -1.29 -6.43
C THR A 61 -10.83 -0.92 -4.93
N LYS A 62 -11.92 -0.30 -4.45
CA LYS A 62 -12.10 0.03 -3.03
C LYS A 62 -12.12 -1.21 -2.14
N ASP A 63 -12.72 -2.30 -2.63
CA ASP A 63 -12.83 -3.57 -1.90
C ASP A 63 -11.47 -4.27 -1.70
N VAL A 64 -10.42 -3.87 -2.42
CA VAL A 64 -9.04 -4.38 -2.23
C VAL A 64 -8.36 -3.76 -1.00
N LEU A 65 -8.68 -2.51 -0.66
CA LEU A 65 -7.99 -1.74 0.38
C LEU A 65 -8.01 -2.41 1.77
N PRO A 66 -9.14 -2.99 2.26
CA PRO A 66 -9.13 -3.68 3.56
C PRO A 66 -8.13 -4.85 3.62
N SER A 67 -7.97 -5.57 2.51
CA SER A 67 -6.98 -6.66 2.43
C SER A 67 -5.56 -6.12 2.41
N MET A 68 -5.31 -5.00 1.74
CA MET A 68 -3.99 -4.36 1.71
C MET A 68 -3.59 -3.83 3.08
N LYS A 69 -4.49 -3.13 3.77
CA LYS A 69 -4.30 -2.70 5.16
C LYS A 69 -3.89 -3.85 6.06
N THR A 70 -4.63 -4.96 6.03
CA THR A 70 -4.32 -6.17 6.82
C THR A 70 -2.93 -6.72 6.49
N LYS A 71 -2.54 -6.76 5.21
CA LYS A 71 -1.21 -7.22 4.79
C LYS A 71 -0.10 -6.28 5.27
N ILE A 72 -0.33 -4.96 5.26
CA ILE A 72 0.63 -3.98 5.78
C ILE A 72 0.78 -4.13 7.29
N GLU A 73 -0.31 -4.28 8.04
CA GLU A 73 -0.28 -4.52 9.50
C GLU A 73 0.57 -5.75 9.85
N GLN A 74 0.35 -6.88 9.17
CA GLN A 74 1.13 -8.10 9.38
C GLN A 74 2.61 -7.94 8.98
N ALA A 75 2.89 -7.20 7.91
CA ALA A 75 4.26 -6.93 7.48
C ALA A 75 5.00 -5.98 8.43
N LEU A 76 4.28 -5.03 9.05
CA LEU A 76 4.81 -4.13 10.07
C LEU A 76 5.19 -4.91 11.34
N GLU A 77 4.30 -5.76 11.84
CA GLU A 77 4.58 -6.63 13.01
C GLU A 77 5.85 -7.45 12.77
N ARG A 78 5.94 -8.12 11.60
CA ARG A 78 7.12 -8.89 11.23
C ARG A 78 8.40 -8.05 11.13
N LEU A 79 8.31 -6.82 10.61
CA LEU A 79 9.47 -5.94 10.49
C LEU A 79 9.93 -5.43 11.87
N GLU A 80 8.99 -5.15 12.78
CA GLU A 80 9.28 -4.78 14.16
C GLU A 80 9.97 -5.93 14.89
N ASP A 81 9.49 -7.17 14.74
CA ASP A 81 10.13 -8.37 15.30
C ASP A 81 11.55 -8.57 14.78
N GLU A 82 11.77 -8.49 13.47
CA GLU A 82 13.11 -8.67 12.88
C GLU A 82 14.06 -7.53 13.30
N LEU A 83 13.53 -6.32 13.53
CA LEU A 83 14.30 -5.19 14.02
C LEU A 83 14.74 -5.40 15.48
N GLU A 84 13.86 -5.89 16.36
CA GLU A 84 14.19 -6.23 17.74
C GLU A 84 15.23 -7.37 17.80
N ASN A 85 14.99 -8.46 17.07
CA ASN A 85 15.91 -9.60 16.99
C ASN A 85 17.29 -9.21 16.44
N SER A 86 17.35 -8.23 15.52
CA SER A 86 18.61 -7.73 15.00
C SER A 86 19.42 -6.93 16.02
N ASN A 87 18.78 -6.35 17.05
CA ASN A 87 19.46 -5.61 18.12
C ASN A 87 19.92 -6.52 19.28
N ASP A 88 19.18 -7.59 19.58
CA ASP A 88 19.45 -8.44 20.75
C ASP A 88 20.44 -9.59 20.49
N ALA A 89 20.54 -10.08 19.25
CA ALA A 89 21.26 -11.32 18.93
C ALA A 89 22.74 -11.15 18.54
N GLY A 90 23.37 -10.00 18.81
CA GLY A 90 24.73 -9.70 18.33
C GLY A 90 24.83 -9.64 16.80
N GLY A 91 23.69 -9.55 16.11
CA GLY A 91 23.63 -9.33 14.67
C GLY A 91 23.98 -7.89 14.37
N GLU A 92 25.06 -7.65 13.65
CA GLU A 92 25.40 -6.29 13.19
C GLU A 92 24.48 -5.91 12.01
N ALA A 93 23.19 -5.66 12.29
CA ALA A 93 22.41 -4.83 11.39
C ALA A 93 23.10 -3.47 11.37
N SER A 94 23.57 -3.08 10.19
CA SER A 94 24.20 -1.77 10.01
C SER A 94 23.23 -0.66 10.37
N ALA A 95 23.76 0.48 10.79
CA ALA A 95 22.95 1.66 11.07
C ALA A 95 22.04 2.06 9.89
N GLU A 96 22.48 1.81 8.65
CA GLU A 96 21.68 2.04 7.44
C GLU A 96 20.48 1.09 7.35
N GLN A 97 20.64 -0.20 7.67
CA GLN A 97 19.54 -1.17 7.66
C GLN A 97 18.51 -0.84 8.73
N VAL A 98 18.97 -0.49 9.94
CA VAL A 98 18.09 -0.04 11.03
C VAL A 98 17.33 1.23 10.65
N ALA A 99 18.01 2.20 10.02
CA ALA A 99 17.37 3.44 9.57
C ALA A 99 16.28 3.17 8.51
N LYS A 100 16.56 2.34 7.51
CA LYS A 100 15.59 1.95 6.47
C LYS A 100 14.40 1.20 7.04
N ALA A 101 14.63 0.29 7.98
CA ALA A 101 13.56 -0.44 8.66
C ALA A 101 12.63 0.52 9.43
N LYS A 102 13.20 1.44 10.22
CA LYS A 102 12.43 2.46 10.96
C LYS A 102 11.64 3.38 10.03
N GLU A 103 12.23 3.81 8.91
CA GLU A 103 11.55 4.61 7.90
C GLU A 103 10.39 3.83 7.27
N ALA A 104 10.59 2.55 6.92
CA ALA A 104 9.55 1.69 6.37
C ALA A 104 8.40 1.48 7.37
N ILE A 105 8.71 1.29 8.67
CA ILE A 105 7.70 1.21 9.73
C ILE A 105 6.87 2.49 9.80
N ALA A 106 7.53 3.65 9.82
CA ALA A 106 6.86 4.95 9.88
C ALA A 106 5.90 5.13 8.69
N LYS A 107 6.39 4.87 7.47
CA LYS A 107 5.59 4.97 6.23
C LYS A 107 4.45 3.95 6.19
N GLY A 108 4.66 2.73 6.67
CA GLY A 108 3.60 1.73 6.74
C GLY A 108 2.50 2.13 7.72
N LYS A 109 2.87 2.66 8.89
CA LYS A 109 1.91 3.18 9.89
C LYS A 109 1.14 4.39 9.36
N GLU A 110 1.80 5.29 8.63
CA GLU A 110 1.15 6.42 7.96
C GLU A 110 0.14 5.93 6.92
N ALA A 111 0.53 5.00 6.04
CA ALA A 111 -0.32 4.47 4.97
C ALA A 111 -1.63 3.89 5.48
N ILE A 112 -1.61 3.14 6.59
CA ILE A 112 -2.83 2.54 7.17
C ILE A 112 -3.64 3.51 8.03
N ARG A 113 -3.08 4.65 8.44
CA ARG A 113 -3.73 5.62 9.34
C ARG A 113 -4.43 6.75 8.58
N GLU A 114 -3.83 7.24 7.51
CA GLU A 114 -4.39 8.35 6.72
C GLU A 114 -5.62 7.97 5.89
N LYS A 115 -5.85 6.66 5.68
CA LYS A 115 -6.81 6.15 4.69
C LYS A 115 -7.83 5.16 5.26
N SER A 116 -7.96 5.16 6.59
CA SER A 116 -9.02 4.47 7.35
C SER A 116 -10.24 5.35 7.56
#